data_AF-A0A163AUV4-F1
#
_entry.id   AF-A0A163AUV4-F1
#
_cell.length_a   1.000
_cell.length_b   1.000
_cell.length_c   1.000
_cell.angle_alpha   90.00
_cell.angle_beta   90.00
_cell.angle_gamma   90.00
#
_symmetry.space_group_name_H-M   'P 1'
#
loop_
_entity.id
_entity.type
_entity.pdbx_description
1 polymer ?
#
loop_
_entity_poly.entity_id
_entity_poly.type
_entity_poly.pdbx_seq_one_letter_code
_entity_poly.pdbx_strand_id
1 'polypeptide(L)'
;MPGPKDAKISKINHYLCPLVAELKTLYDSVMIPTAQCPQETHVCTALFLAAHKTCGFTSHTSVNTCHIYNLECTIINLMYNPFVGTTKCIMEKWISTGLISNAHLIAMQDNANKLHVPIGYTSLRKKIIKTFPFIKADKWKSWCLVYSPTVLSDHLLQKHFDNWMCFVNACQYLAMPSLTYSNLAETHFCLELFGRNSQTLYGEQFITPNMYLHLHIKETVLNFGPAYGYWLFCFEHFNSIVKSYKTNKKTALRAHS
;
A
#
# COMPACT_ATOMS: atom_id res chain seq x y z
N MET A 1 9.82 -26.28 8.03
CA MET A 1 9.89 -26.24 6.55
C MET A 1 10.70 -25.01 6.14
N PRO A 2 11.80 -25.14 5.39
CA PRO A 2 12.48 -23.97 4.83
C PRO A 2 11.56 -23.34 3.76
N GLY A 3 11.47 -22.01 3.76
CA GLY A 3 10.66 -21.25 2.79
C GLY A 3 11.16 -21.41 1.35
N PRO A 4 10.35 -21.07 0.33
CA PRO A 4 10.78 -21.15 -1.06
C PRO A 4 11.97 -20.20 -1.27
N LYS A 5 13.04 -20.69 -1.87
CA LYS A 5 14.18 -19.86 -2.29
C LYS A 5 13.75 -19.01 -3.49
N ASP A 6 14.07 -17.72 -3.45
CA ASP A 6 13.85 -16.80 -4.56
C ASP A 6 14.52 -17.31 -5.85
N ALA A 7 13.88 -17.07 -6.99
CA ALA A 7 14.40 -17.47 -8.28
C ALA A 7 15.69 -16.69 -8.61
N LYS A 8 16.73 -17.38 -9.08
CA LYS A 8 17.99 -16.75 -9.52
C LYS A 8 17.71 -15.84 -10.72
N ILE A 9 18.21 -14.61 -10.66
CA ILE A 9 18.07 -13.52 -11.66
C ILE A 9 18.34 -14.01 -13.10
N SER A 10 19.31 -14.90 -13.29
CA SER A 10 19.67 -15.44 -14.60
C SER A 10 18.58 -16.29 -15.29
N LYS A 11 17.59 -16.81 -14.55
CA LYS A 11 16.46 -17.59 -15.13
C LYS A 11 15.30 -16.72 -15.60
N ILE A 12 15.23 -15.47 -15.15
CA ILE A 12 14.13 -14.54 -15.45
C ILE A 12 14.33 -13.88 -16.82
N ASN A 13 15.59 -13.70 -17.26
CA ASN A 13 15.92 -12.91 -18.44
C ASN A 13 15.41 -13.49 -19.79
N HIS A 14 15.28 -14.80 -19.94
CA HIS A 14 14.89 -15.38 -21.24
C HIS A 14 13.37 -15.34 -21.48
N TYR A 15 12.57 -15.50 -20.43
CA TYR A 15 11.10 -15.41 -20.51
C TYR A 15 10.60 -13.97 -20.63
N LEU A 16 11.35 -13.02 -20.06
CA LEU A 16 11.03 -11.60 -20.16
C LEU A 16 11.55 -10.98 -21.46
N CYS A 17 12.42 -11.65 -22.23
CA CYS A 17 13.04 -11.05 -23.41
C CYS A 17 12.01 -10.55 -24.46
N PRO A 18 10.96 -11.31 -24.82
CA PRO A 18 9.93 -10.84 -25.74
C PRO A 18 9.12 -9.67 -25.16
N LEU A 19 8.74 -9.77 -23.88
CA LEU A 19 8.05 -8.71 -23.14
C LEU A 19 8.91 -7.44 -23.05
N VAL A 20 10.20 -7.55 -22.78
CA VAL A 20 11.16 -6.43 -22.71
C VAL A 20 11.39 -5.85 -24.10
N ALA A 21 11.38 -6.66 -25.16
CA ALA A 21 11.46 -6.18 -26.53
C ALA A 21 10.20 -5.40 -26.91
N GLU A 22 9.01 -5.93 -26.64
CA GLU A 22 7.73 -5.22 -26.84
C GLU A 22 7.64 -3.93 -26.02
N LEU A 23 8.10 -3.97 -24.76
CA LEU A 23 8.15 -2.82 -23.87
C LEU A 23 9.18 -1.77 -24.30
N LYS A 24 10.31 -2.17 -24.90
CA LYS A 24 11.27 -1.24 -25.52
C LYS A 24 10.68 -0.57 -26.75
N THR A 25 10.04 -1.35 -27.63
CA THR A 25 9.33 -0.80 -28.80
C THR A 25 8.26 0.21 -28.38
N LEU A 26 7.53 -0.08 -27.30
CA LEU A 26 6.56 0.85 -26.72
C LEU A 26 7.19 2.03 -25.97
N TYR A 27 8.38 1.87 -25.39
CA TYR A 27 9.12 2.95 -24.71
C TYR A 27 9.67 3.97 -25.72
N ASP A 28 10.14 3.48 -26.87
CA ASP A 28 10.65 4.31 -27.97
C ASP A 28 9.54 5.03 -28.78
N SER A 29 8.28 4.91 -28.33
CA SER A 29 7.04 5.43 -28.91
C SER A 29 6.52 4.64 -30.12
N VAL A 30 5.26 4.23 -30.07
CA VAL A 30 4.55 3.61 -31.20
C VAL A 30 3.42 4.51 -31.64
N MET A 31 3.27 4.68 -32.96
CA MET A 31 2.18 5.42 -33.57
C MET A 31 0.95 4.54 -33.68
N ILE A 32 -0.13 4.94 -33.00
CA ILE A 32 -1.40 4.21 -33.05
C ILE A 32 -2.52 5.20 -33.41
N PRO A 33 -3.29 4.96 -34.50
CA PRO A 33 -4.47 5.76 -34.81
C PRO A 33 -5.58 5.44 -33.81
N THR A 34 -6.20 6.46 -33.24
CA THR A 34 -7.31 6.30 -32.29
C THR A 34 -8.61 6.82 -32.89
N ALA A 35 -9.75 6.32 -32.40
CA ALA A 35 -11.06 6.73 -32.90
C ALA A 35 -11.34 8.24 -32.79
N GLN A 36 -10.64 8.94 -31.89
CA GLN A 36 -10.77 10.38 -31.67
C GLN A 36 -9.70 11.22 -32.38
N CYS A 37 -8.58 10.62 -32.80
CA CYS A 37 -7.52 11.28 -33.55
C CYS A 37 -6.98 10.34 -34.65
N PRO A 38 -7.46 10.47 -35.90
CA PRO A 38 -6.99 9.67 -37.03
C PRO A 38 -5.57 10.07 -37.49
N GLN A 39 -5.10 11.26 -37.10
CA GLN A 39 -3.71 11.65 -37.25
C GLN A 39 -2.91 11.03 -36.11
N GLU A 40 -1.95 10.19 -36.50
CA GLU A 40 -1.15 9.31 -35.67
C GLU A 40 -0.68 9.98 -34.37
N THR A 41 -1.03 9.38 -33.23
CA THR A 41 -0.62 9.86 -31.90
C THR A 41 0.50 8.96 -31.37
N HIS A 42 1.58 9.58 -30.87
CA HIS A 42 2.67 8.87 -30.21
C HIS A 42 2.21 8.31 -28.87
N VAL A 43 2.21 6.99 -28.73
CA VAL A 43 1.91 6.29 -27.48
C VAL A 43 3.22 5.72 -26.93
N CYS A 44 3.67 6.22 -25.78
CA CYS A 44 4.82 5.67 -25.06
C CYS A 44 4.34 4.86 -23.85
N THR A 45 4.83 3.63 -23.68
CA THR A 45 4.66 2.90 -22.40
C THR A 45 5.82 3.26 -21.48
N ALA A 46 5.53 3.85 -20.33
CA ALA A 46 6.55 4.12 -19.32
C ALA A 46 6.89 2.81 -18.57
N LEU A 47 8.08 2.27 -18.83
CA LEU A 47 8.62 1.13 -18.13
C LEU A 47 9.19 1.56 -16.76
N PHE A 48 8.37 1.54 -15.72
CA PHE A 48 8.76 1.95 -14.38
C PHE A 48 9.55 0.85 -13.66
N LEU A 49 10.88 0.98 -13.65
CA LEU A 49 11.77 0.19 -12.80
C LEU A 49 11.41 0.40 -11.33
N ALA A 50 11.33 -0.71 -10.59
CA ALA A 50 10.91 -0.80 -9.20
C ALA A 50 11.75 0.06 -8.23
N ALA A 51 11.24 1.24 -7.87
CA ALA A 51 11.59 1.91 -6.62
C ALA A 51 10.83 1.22 -5.46
N HIS A 52 11.33 0.03 -5.12
CA HIS A 52 10.60 -0.97 -4.35
C HIS A 52 10.40 -0.54 -2.88
N LYS A 53 9.12 -0.47 -2.47
CA LYS A 53 8.54 -0.41 -1.10
C LYS A 53 8.14 0.95 -0.50
N THR A 54 8.55 2.08 -1.06
CA THR A 54 8.08 3.41 -0.59
C THR A 54 7.40 4.22 -1.69
N CYS A 55 7.81 4.02 -2.95
CA CYS A 55 7.39 4.83 -4.08
C CYS A 55 6.36 4.05 -4.93
N GLY A 56 5.16 4.60 -5.11
CA GLY A 56 4.09 4.03 -5.95
C GLY A 56 4.29 4.29 -7.45
N PHE A 57 3.41 3.73 -8.29
CA PHE A 57 3.38 3.99 -9.73
C PHE A 57 2.74 5.35 -10.04
N THR A 58 3.06 5.99 -11.16
CA THR A 58 2.37 7.21 -11.62
C THR A 58 0.99 6.87 -12.21
N SER A 59 -0.05 7.58 -11.79
CA SER A 59 -1.40 7.49 -12.35
C SER A 59 -1.44 7.97 -13.81
N HIS A 60 -2.42 7.49 -14.58
CA HIS A 60 -2.71 7.92 -15.97
C HIS A 60 -3.16 9.38 -16.07
N THR A 61 -3.44 10.05 -14.95
CA THR A 61 -3.80 11.47 -14.85
C THR A 61 -2.63 12.37 -14.45
N SER A 62 -1.39 11.85 -14.40
CA SER A 62 -0.21 12.60 -13.96
C SER A 62 0.18 13.68 -14.97
N VAL A 63 0.36 14.92 -14.51
CA VAL A 63 0.82 16.06 -15.34
C VAL A 63 2.31 16.38 -15.19
N ASN A 64 3.04 15.70 -14.30
CA ASN A 64 4.45 15.96 -14.02
C ASN A 64 5.37 14.83 -14.52
N THR A 65 6.39 15.18 -15.30
CA THR A 65 7.52 14.31 -15.71
C THR A 65 8.78 14.64 -14.89
N CYS A 66 9.51 13.60 -14.50
CA CYS A 66 10.46 13.55 -13.37
C CYS A 66 11.80 14.28 -13.60
N HIS A 67 12.37 14.89 -12.54
CA HIS A 67 13.83 14.91 -12.30
C HIS A 67 14.21 14.81 -10.81
N ILE A 68 14.83 13.67 -10.49
CA ILE A 68 15.91 13.35 -9.54
C ILE A 68 16.33 14.51 -8.59
N TYR A 69 15.93 14.41 -7.32
CA TYR A 69 16.26 15.27 -6.14
C TYR A 69 15.31 16.41 -5.73
N ASN A 70 14.00 16.30 -6.00
CA ASN A 70 12.96 16.94 -5.19
C ASN A 70 11.84 15.92 -4.91
N LEU A 71 11.29 15.92 -3.70
CA LEU A 71 10.16 15.05 -3.30
C LEU A 71 8.90 15.24 -4.17
N GLU A 72 8.89 16.25 -5.03
CA GLU A 72 7.84 16.57 -6.02
C GLU A 72 7.54 15.43 -7.02
N CYS A 73 8.42 14.44 -7.16
CA CYS A 73 8.21 13.29 -8.06
C CYS A 73 8.18 11.93 -7.35
N THR A 74 8.17 11.90 -6.01
CA THR A 74 8.10 10.64 -5.26
C THR A 74 6.68 10.34 -4.84
N ILE A 75 6.04 9.35 -5.47
CA ILE A 75 4.68 8.95 -5.12
C ILE A 75 4.70 8.19 -3.81
N ILE A 76 4.10 8.73 -2.77
CA ILE A 76 3.96 8.00 -1.51
C ILE A 76 2.96 6.87 -1.72
N ASN A 77 3.46 5.65 -1.62
CA ASN A 77 2.63 4.48 -1.84
C ASN A 77 1.66 4.26 -0.67
N LEU A 78 0.39 4.58 -0.86
CA LEU A 78 -0.58 4.48 0.23
C LEU A 78 -0.78 3.04 0.75
N MET A 79 -0.57 2.02 -0.08
CA MET A 79 -0.62 0.64 0.39
C MET A 79 0.51 0.35 1.39
N TYR A 80 1.75 0.73 1.05
CA TYR A 80 2.90 0.38 1.88
C TYR A 80 3.16 1.36 3.01
N ASN A 81 2.86 2.65 2.85
CA ASN A 81 3.15 3.66 3.86
C ASN A 81 2.08 3.68 4.98
N PRO A 82 0.87 4.25 4.81
CA PRO A 82 -0.11 4.28 5.90
C PRO A 82 -0.72 2.90 6.19
N PHE A 83 -1.20 2.18 5.15
CA PHE A 83 -1.97 0.95 5.39
C PHE A 83 -1.12 -0.20 5.93
N VAL A 84 0.08 -0.43 5.42
CA VAL A 84 0.97 -1.48 5.95
C VAL A 84 1.94 -0.90 6.95
N GLY A 85 2.76 0.08 6.55
CA GLY A 85 3.89 0.58 7.32
C GLY A 85 3.50 1.17 8.67
N THR A 86 2.74 2.26 8.66
CA THR A 86 2.30 2.95 9.89
C THR A 86 1.43 2.03 10.72
N THR A 87 0.39 1.43 10.12
CA THR A 87 -0.55 0.57 10.83
C THR A 87 0.15 -0.59 11.55
N LYS A 88 1.07 -1.27 10.88
CA LYS A 88 1.86 -2.35 11.49
C LYS A 88 2.76 -1.83 12.59
N CYS A 89 3.49 -0.75 12.33
CA CYS A 89 4.46 -0.21 13.27
C CYS A 89 3.80 0.26 14.58
N ILE A 90 2.65 0.93 14.49
CA ILE A 90 1.89 1.38 15.66
C ILE A 90 1.46 0.18 16.52
N MET A 91 0.90 -0.85 15.90
CA MET A 91 0.52 -2.07 16.62
C MET A 91 1.72 -2.75 17.28
N GLU A 92 2.86 -2.87 16.59
CA GLU A 92 4.08 -3.44 17.15
C GLU A 92 4.61 -2.62 18.34
N LYS A 93 4.59 -1.29 18.25
CA LYS A 93 5.00 -0.41 19.34
C LYS A 93 4.05 -0.47 20.53
N TRP A 94 2.75 -0.53 20.31
CA TRP A 94 1.78 -0.67 21.41
C TRP A 94 1.90 -2.02 22.12
N ILE A 95 2.20 -3.09 21.38
CA ILE A 95 2.46 -4.41 21.99
C ILE A 95 3.79 -4.38 22.77
N SER A 96 4.87 -3.83 22.20
CA SER A 96 6.19 -3.84 22.84
C SER A 96 6.27 -2.94 24.08
N THR A 97 5.51 -1.84 24.10
CA THR A 97 5.41 -0.93 25.25
C THR A 97 4.41 -1.42 26.31
N GLY A 98 3.69 -2.51 26.05
CA GLY A 98 2.69 -3.06 26.95
C GLY A 98 1.34 -2.32 26.96
N LEU A 99 1.15 -1.31 26.09
CA LEU A 99 -0.14 -0.62 25.93
C LEU A 99 -1.23 -1.61 25.46
N ILE A 100 -0.85 -2.58 24.63
CA ILE A 100 -1.71 -3.72 24.26
C ILE A 100 -1.10 -5.00 24.82
N SER A 101 -1.78 -5.59 25.80
CA SER A 101 -1.39 -6.85 26.42
C SER A 101 -1.91 -8.07 25.64
N ASN A 102 -1.42 -9.26 25.97
CA ASN A 102 -1.98 -10.51 25.42
C ASN A 102 -3.46 -10.70 25.77
N ALA A 103 -3.92 -10.23 26.93
CA ALA A 103 -5.32 -10.28 27.31
C ALA A 103 -6.18 -9.38 26.40
N HIS A 104 -5.68 -8.17 26.08
CA HIS A 104 -6.33 -7.29 25.09
C HIS A 104 -6.41 -8.00 23.73
N LEU A 105 -5.32 -8.61 23.23
CA LEU A 105 -5.32 -9.31 21.95
C LEU A 105 -6.34 -10.46 21.87
N ILE A 106 -6.56 -11.18 22.98
CA ILE A 106 -7.58 -12.23 23.08
C ILE A 106 -8.98 -11.61 22.95
N ALA A 107 -9.29 -10.59 23.75
CA ALA A 107 -10.58 -9.91 23.70
C ALA A 107 -10.86 -9.28 22.32
N MET A 108 -9.86 -8.62 21.73
CA MET A 108 -9.90 -8.07 20.38
C MET A 108 -10.22 -9.13 19.32
N GLN A 109 -9.65 -10.34 19.47
CA GLN A 109 -9.91 -11.45 18.55
C GLN A 109 -11.35 -11.95 18.64
N ASP A 110 -11.91 -12.02 19.85
CA ASP A 110 -13.29 -12.44 20.05
C ASP A 110 -14.28 -11.41 19.50
N ASN A 111 -14.01 -10.12 19.70
CA ASN A 111 -14.80 -9.04 19.12
C ASN A 111 -14.70 -9.03 17.58
N ALA A 112 -13.49 -9.22 17.03
CA ALA A 112 -13.29 -9.32 15.58
C ALA A 112 -14.00 -10.53 14.94
N ASN A 113 -14.18 -11.63 15.66
CA ASN A 113 -14.87 -12.81 15.15
C ASN A 113 -16.39 -12.59 15.03
N LYS A 114 -16.96 -11.68 15.82
CA LYS A 114 -18.37 -11.29 15.81
C LYS A 114 -18.68 -10.20 14.77
N LEU A 115 -17.66 -9.51 14.28
CA LEU A 115 -17.81 -8.38 13.36
C LEU A 115 -18.32 -8.84 11.98
N HIS A 116 -19.38 -8.20 11.48
CA HIS A 116 -19.79 -8.35 10.10
C HIS A 116 -18.91 -7.48 9.20
N VAL A 117 -18.09 -8.11 8.35
CA VAL A 117 -17.14 -7.40 7.48
C VAL A 117 -17.84 -6.94 6.20
N PRO A 118 -17.79 -5.65 5.83
CA PRO A 118 -18.38 -5.18 4.58
C PRO A 118 -17.72 -5.82 3.35
N ILE A 119 -18.48 -5.88 2.26
CA ILE A 119 -17.97 -6.37 0.96
C ILE A 119 -16.80 -5.50 0.52
N GLY A 120 -15.72 -6.12 0.03
CA GLY A 120 -14.49 -5.45 -0.39
C GLY A 120 -13.39 -5.41 0.68
N TYR A 121 -13.65 -5.87 1.91
CA TYR A 121 -12.65 -6.00 2.97
C TYR A 121 -12.34 -7.47 3.29
N THR A 122 -11.10 -7.73 3.70
CA THR A 122 -10.63 -9.08 4.01
C THR A 122 -10.87 -9.41 5.49
N SER A 123 -11.52 -10.54 5.74
CA SER A 123 -11.75 -11.04 7.10
C SER A 123 -10.45 -11.40 7.84
N LEU A 124 -10.36 -10.96 9.09
CA LEU A 124 -9.23 -11.23 10.01
C LEU A 124 -9.51 -12.36 11.02
N ARG A 125 -10.51 -13.22 10.77
CA ARG A 125 -10.84 -14.35 11.67
C ARG A 125 -9.61 -15.17 12.04
N LYS A 126 -9.36 -15.30 13.36
CA LYS A 126 -8.25 -16.07 13.98
C LYS A 126 -6.82 -15.56 13.69
N LYS A 127 -6.63 -14.30 13.23
CA LYS A 127 -5.31 -13.77 12.80
C LYS A 127 -4.73 -12.65 13.66
N ILE A 128 -5.49 -12.13 14.62
CA ILE A 128 -5.06 -11.07 15.54
C ILE A 128 -4.00 -11.66 16.49
N ILE A 129 -4.32 -12.68 17.27
CA ILE A 129 -3.39 -13.22 18.29
C ILE A 129 -2.12 -13.85 17.67
N LYS A 130 -2.25 -14.59 16.57
CA LYS A 130 -1.19 -15.51 16.10
C LYS A 130 -0.30 -14.97 14.98
N THR A 131 -0.72 -13.94 14.25
CA THR A 131 -0.14 -13.69 12.91
C THR A 131 0.01 -12.22 12.51
N PHE A 132 -0.24 -11.25 13.40
CA PHE A 132 -0.11 -9.81 13.07
C PHE A 132 1.13 -9.46 12.24
N PRO A 133 2.35 -9.92 12.57
CA PRO A 133 3.55 -9.51 11.82
C PRO A 133 3.60 -10.02 10.35
N PHE A 134 2.83 -11.07 10.03
CA PHE A 134 2.90 -11.83 8.77
C PHE A 134 1.61 -11.75 7.94
N ILE A 135 0.69 -10.84 8.25
CA ILE A 135 -0.51 -10.64 7.42
C ILE A 135 -0.20 -9.81 6.17
N LYS A 136 -0.87 -10.15 5.07
CA LYS A 136 -0.79 -9.46 3.77
C LYS A 136 -1.36 -8.03 3.84
N ALA A 137 -1.04 -7.21 2.84
CA ALA A 137 -1.42 -5.80 2.79
C ALA A 137 -2.94 -5.55 2.85
N ASP A 138 -3.74 -6.36 2.16
CA ASP A 138 -5.22 -6.30 2.16
C ASP A 138 -5.81 -6.44 3.57
N LYS A 139 -5.17 -7.26 4.40
CA LYS A 139 -5.55 -7.54 5.78
C LYS A 139 -5.16 -6.40 6.71
N TRP A 140 -4.03 -5.73 6.44
CA TRP A 140 -3.66 -4.50 7.13
C TRP A 140 -4.59 -3.32 6.79
N LYS A 141 -5.00 -3.18 5.53
CA LYS A 141 -6.04 -2.21 5.14
C LYS A 141 -7.35 -2.47 5.88
N SER A 142 -7.79 -3.72 5.91
CA SER A 142 -9.01 -4.12 6.63
C SER A 142 -8.88 -3.89 8.13
N TRP A 143 -7.70 -4.14 8.69
CA TRP A 143 -7.40 -3.82 10.09
C TRP A 143 -7.57 -2.33 10.36
N CYS A 144 -6.89 -1.47 9.59
CA CYS A 144 -6.95 -0.02 9.76
C CYS A 144 -8.39 0.51 9.63
N LEU A 145 -9.10 0.16 8.55
CA LEU A 145 -10.37 0.82 8.20
C LEU A 145 -11.61 0.24 8.88
N VAL A 146 -11.60 -1.04 9.28
CA VAL A 146 -12.81 -1.74 9.76
C VAL A 146 -12.64 -2.29 11.16
N TYR A 147 -11.55 -3.00 11.44
CA TYR A 147 -11.40 -3.69 12.72
C TYR A 147 -10.92 -2.76 13.83
N SER A 148 -9.84 -2.03 13.59
CA SER A 148 -9.18 -1.20 14.61
C SER A 148 -10.10 -0.17 15.27
N PRO A 149 -11.04 0.50 14.56
CA PRO A 149 -11.97 1.43 15.21
C PRO A 149 -12.90 0.73 16.21
N THR A 150 -13.30 -0.51 15.93
CA THR A 150 -14.27 -1.23 16.75
C THR A 150 -13.62 -2.06 17.84
N VAL A 151 -12.46 -2.66 17.57
CA VAL A 151 -11.83 -3.59 18.53
C VAL A 151 -10.87 -2.89 19.48
N LEU A 152 -10.46 -1.65 19.21
CA LEU A 152 -9.56 -0.91 20.12
C LEU A 152 -10.28 0.00 21.10
N SER A 153 -11.55 0.36 20.85
CA SER A 153 -12.30 1.35 21.64
C SER A 153 -12.33 1.02 23.13
N ASP A 154 -12.48 -0.27 23.46
CA ASP A 154 -12.67 -0.74 24.83
C ASP A 154 -11.35 -1.15 25.51
N HIS A 155 -10.21 -0.99 24.83
CA HIS A 155 -8.92 -1.53 25.27
C HIS A 155 -7.79 -0.49 25.31
N LEU A 156 -7.99 0.69 24.74
CA LEU A 156 -7.06 1.81 24.81
C LEU A 156 -7.65 2.91 25.69
N LEU A 157 -6.78 3.66 26.38
CA LEU A 157 -7.20 4.92 26.99
C LEU A 157 -7.68 5.87 25.89
N GLN A 158 -8.72 6.64 26.19
CA GLN A 158 -9.40 7.53 25.24
C GLN A 158 -8.42 8.38 24.40
N LYS A 159 -7.44 9.03 25.04
CA LYS A 159 -6.42 9.84 24.34
C LYS A 159 -5.62 9.09 23.26
N HIS A 160 -5.33 7.80 23.46
CA HIS A 160 -4.60 6.98 22.49
C HIS A 160 -5.53 6.54 21.37
N PHE A 161 -6.78 6.21 21.71
CA PHE A 161 -7.80 5.84 20.75
C PHE A 161 -8.18 7.02 19.85
N ASP A 162 -8.41 8.21 20.40
CA ASP A 162 -8.75 9.42 19.64
C ASP A 162 -7.64 9.80 18.65
N ASN A 163 -6.38 9.72 19.10
CA ASN A 163 -5.22 9.93 18.23
C ASN A 163 -5.19 8.91 17.08
N TRP A 164 -5.43 7.63 17.37
CA TRP A 164 -5.52 6.60 16.35
C TRP A 164 -6.70 6.83 15.38
N MET A 165 -7.84 7.30 15.88
CA MET A 165 -8.99 7.61 15.04
C MET A 165 -8.72 8.78 14.10
N CYS A 166 -7.88 9.76 14.46
CA CYS A 166 -7.40 10.78 13.52
C CYS A 166 -6.70 10.13 12.31
N PHE A 167 -5.80 9.16 12.57
CA PHE A 167 -5.14 8.42 11.50
C PHE A 167 -6.11 7.57 10.67
N VAL A 168 -7.06 6.88 11.30
CA VAL A 168 -8.07 6.08 10.60
C VAL A 168 -8.94 6.97 9.71
N ASN A 169 -9.40 8.12 10.19
CA ASN A 169 -10.24 9.05 9.43
C ASN A 169 -9.52 9.53 8.16
N ALA A 170 -8.24 9.90 8.27
CA ALA A 170 -7.43 10.21 7.09
C ALA A 170 -7.35 9.03 6.11
N CYS A 171 -7.11 7.81 6.63
CA CYS A 171 -7.04 6.62 5.80
C CYS A 171 -8.37 6.28 5.11
N GLN A 172 -9.52 6.58 5.73
CA GLN A 172 -10.84 6.40 5.13
C GLN A 172 -11.02 7.30 3.91
N TYR A 173 -10.67 8.58 4.02
CA TYR A 173 -10.68 9.50 2.87
C TYR A 173 -9.73 9.04 1.76
N LEU A 174 -8.50 8.66 2.12
CA LEU A 174 -7.50 8.18 1.16
C LEU A 174 -7.89 6.88 0.44
N ALA A 175 -8.79 6.09 1.02
CA ALA A 175 -9.31 4.87 0.41
C ALA A 175 -10.49 5.10 -0.54
N MET A 176 -11.05 6.32 -0.59
CA MET A 176 -12.17 6.63 -1.46
C MET A 176 -11.74 6.64 -2.94
N PRO A 177 -12.60 6.16 -3.88
CA PRO A 177 -12.29 6.21 -5.32
C PRO A 177 -12.14 7.63 -5.86
N SER A 178 -12.83 8.61 -5.26
CA SER A 178 -12.75 10.02 -5.57
C SER A 178 -12.53 10.82 -4.28
N LEU A 179 -11.75 11.90 -4.39
CA LEU A 179 -11.40 12.75 -3.26
C LEU A 179 -11.56 14.23 -3.63
N THR A 180 -12.37 14.96 -2.86
CA THR A 180 -12.54 16.41 -3.03
C THR A 180 -11.38 17.16 -2.37
N TYR A 181 -11.16 18.42 -2.75
CA TYR A 181 -10.15 19.28 -2.10
C TYR A 181 -10.42 19.47 -0.60
N SER A 182 -11.70 19.56 -0.21
CA SER A 182 -12.09 19.65 1.21
C SER A 182 -11.73 18.39 1.99
N ASN A 183 -12.06 17.21 1.44
CA ASN A 183 -11.70 15.94 2.07
C ASN A 183 -10.18 15.76 2.13
N LEU A 184 -9.45 16.24 1.11
CA LEU A 184 -7.98 16.20 1.10
C LEU A 184 -7.37 17.14 2.14
N ALA A 185 -7.95 18.32 2.36
CA ALA A 185 -7.54 19.23 3.43
C ALA A 185 -7.75 18.58 4.81
N GLU A 186 -8.92 17.96 5.02
CA GLU A 186 -9.22 17.22 6.26
C GLU A 186 -8.27 16.03 6.48
N THR A 187 -7.97 15.30 5.40
CA THR A 187 -6.99 14.20 5.42
C THR A 187 -5.63 14.68 5.90
N HIS A 188 -5.14 15.80 5.36
CA HIS A 188 -3.85 16.38 5.76
C HIS A 188 -3.87 16.81 7.23
N PHE A 189 -4.92 17.51 7.65
CA PHE A 189 -5.10 17.94 9.04
C PHE A 189 -5.08 16.74 10.01
N CYS A 190 -5.86 15.70 9.71
CA CYS A 190 -5.92 14.48 10.52
C CYS A 190 -4.56 13.77 10.62
N LEU A 191 -3.78 13.69 9.53
CA LEU A 191 -2.46 13.07 9.52
C LEU A 191 -1.42 13.87 10.29
N GLU A 192 -1.44 15.20 10.17
CA GLU A 192 -0.57 16.10 10.92
C GLU A 192 -0.88 16.03 12.42
N LEU A 193 -2.17 16.09 12.78
CA LEU A 193 -2.63 15.97 14.15
C LEU A 193 -2.22 14.63 14.75
N PHE A 194 -2.38 13.53 14.01
CA PHE A 194 -1.91 12.21 14.42
C PHE A 194 -0.40 12.19 14.71
N GLY A 195 0.42 12.80 13.86
CA GLY A 195 1.87 12.89 14.07
C GLY A 195 2.23 13.65 15.35
N ARG A 196 1.69 14.86 15.51
CA ARG A 196 1.95 15.75 16.67
C ARG A 196 1.48 15.12 17.98
N ASN A 197 0.29 14.55 18.00
CA ASN A 197 -0.26 13.88 19.18
C ASN A 197 0.53 12.60 19.50
N SER A 198 0.98 11.85 18.49
CA SER A 198 1.85 10.69 18.72
C SER A 198 3.17 11.07 19.37
N GLN A 199 3.80 12.18 18.94
CA GLN A 199 5.03 12.69 19.57
C GLN A 199 4.78 13.05 21.03
N THR A 200 3.66 13.72 21.30
CA THR A 200 3.27 14.14 22.66
C THR A 200 2.95 12.95 23.57
N LEU A 201 2.23 11.95 23.05
CA LEU A 201 1.76 10.80 23.82
C LEU A 201 2.85 9.75 24.08
N TYR A 202 3.81 9.60 23.16
CA TYR A 202 4.74 8.47 23.16
C TYR A 202 6.22 8.88 23.11
N GLY A 203 6.52 10.16 22.90
CA GLY A 203 7.88 10.68 22.74
C GLY A 203 8.35 10.71 21.28
N GLU A 204 9.42 11.47 21.03
CA GLU A 204 9.99 11.69 19.70
C GLU A 204 10.49 10.40 19.03
N GLN A 205 11.05 9.47 19.81
CA GLN A 205 11.47 8.14 19.37
C GLN A 205 10.31 7.28 18.83
N PHE A 206 9.07 7.67 19.10
CA PHE A 206 7.90 7.01 18.55
C PHE A 206 7.62 7.43 17.09
N ILE A 207 8.07 8.61 16.66
CA ILE A 207 7.88 9.09 15.30
C ILE A 207 8.73 8.27 14.33
N THR A 208 8.13 7.91 13.19
CA THR A 208 8.79 7.09 12.16
C THR A 208 8.91 7.86 10.86
N PRO A 209 9.84 7.46 9.96
CA PRO A 209 9.90 8.04 8.62
C PRO A 209 8.58 7.94 7.85
N ASN A 210 7.80 6.86 8.06
CA ASN A 210 6.49 6.72 7.44
C ASN A 210 5.51 7.81 7.91
N MET A 211 5.52 8.13 9.20
CA MET A 211 4.68 9.20 9.76
C MET A 211 5.09 10.57 9.26
N TYR A 212 6.38 10.83 9.06
CA TYR A 212 6.86 12.05 8.44
C TYR A 212 6.37 12.18 6.98
N LEU A 213 6.43 11.09 6.23
CA LEU A 213 5.91 11.05 4.86
C LEU A 213 4.40 11.34 4.77
N HIS A 214 3.62 11.17 5.85
CA HIS A 214 2.22 11.54 5.83
C HIS A 214 1.98 13.03 5.50
N LEU A 215 2.92 13.90 5.91
CA LEU A 215 2.84 15.33 5.64
C LEU A 215 2.88 15.65 4.14
N HIS A 216 3.44 14.73 3.33
CA HIS A 216 3.62 14.87 1.88
C HIS A 216 2.54 14.13 1.07
N ILE A 217 1.58 13.48 1.73
CA ILE A 217 0.49 12.75 1.05
C ILE A 217 -0.43 13.72 0.30
N LYS A 218 -0.63 14.94 0.84
CA LYS A 218 -1.48 15.94 0.21
C LYS A 218 -0.95 16.33 -1.17
N GLU A 219 0.33 16.68 -1.24
CA GLU A 219 1.04 17.04 -2.47
C GLU A 219 1.05 15.86 -3.44
N THR A 220 1.25 14.63 -2.93
CA THR A 220 1.15 13.42 -3.75
C THR A 220 -0.22 13.29 -4.42
N VAL A 221 -1.31 13.48 -3.67
CA VAL A 221 -2.67 13.37 -4.24
C VAL A 221 -2.98 14.51 -5.21
N LEU A 222 -2.48 15.73 -4.95
CA LEU A 222 -2.63 16.86 -5.87
C LEU A 222 -1.91 16.62 -7.21
N ASN A 223 -0.69 16.06 -7.17
CA ASN A 223 0.13 15.86 -8.36
C ASN A 223 -0.30 14.64 -9.19
N PHE A 224 -0.76 13.58 -8.54
CA PHE A 224 -0.98 12.27 -9.18
C PHE A 224 -2.45 11.83 -9.17
N GLY A 225 -3.35 12.62 -8.59
CA GLY A 225 -4.75 12.29 -8.42
C GLY A 225 -5.02 11.35 -7.23
N PRO A 226 -6.25 10.84 -7.09
CA PRO A 226 -6.63 9.95 -6.01
C PRO A 226 -5.81 8.67 -5.99
N ALA A 227 -5.45 8.21 -4.79
CA ALA A 227 -4.59 7.05 -4.60
C ALA A 227 -5.14 5.73 -5.14
N TYR A 228 -6.46 5.64 -5.32
CA TYR A 228 -7.09 4.51 -5.99
C TYR A 228 -6.46 4.24 -7.37
N GLY A 229 -6.00 5.29 -8.08
CA GLY A 229 -5.40 5.18 -9.40
C GLY A 229 -3.97 4.64 -9.44
N TYR A 230 -3.25 4.62 -8.30
CA TYR A 230 -1.83 4.23 -8.27
C TYR A 230 -1.41 3.29 -7.13
N TRP A 231 -2.30 2.97 -6.18
CA TRP A 231 -1.96 2.05 -5.11
C TRP A 231 -1.74 0.62 -5.60
N LEU A 232 -0.92 -0.15 -4.89
CA LEU A 232 -0.45 -1.46 -5.36
C LEU A 232 -1.31 -2.66 -4.99
N PHE A 233 -2.51 -2.45 -4.42
CA PHE A 233 -3.38 -3.55 -4.01
C PHE A 233 -3.75 -4.48 -5.17
N CYS A 234 -4.02 -3.90 -6.35
CA CYS A 234 -4.32 -4.68 -7.56
C CYS A 234 -3.11 -5.54 -7.98
N PHE A 235 -1.90 -4.98 -7.99
CA PHE A 235 -0.68 -5.70 -8.36
C PHE A 235 -0.36 -6.85 -7.41
N GLU A 236 -0.51 -6.66 -6.09
CA GLU A 236 -0.32 -7.73 -5.11
C GLU A 236 -1.35 -8.87 -5.28
N HIS A 237 -2.59 -8.53 -5.64
CA HIS A 237 -3.61 -9.51 -5.96
C HIS A 237 -3.25 -10.32 -7.20
N PHE A 238 -2.88 -9.66 -8.30
CA PHE A 238 -2.42 -10.33 -9.52
C PHE A 238 -1.20 -11.22 -9.28
N ASN A 239 -0.21 -10.75 -8.53
CA ASN A 239 0.96 -11.55 -8.15
C ASN A 239 0.57 -12.82 -7.39
N SER A 240 -0.46 -12.75 -6.53
CA SER A 240 -0.98 -13.93 -5.83
C SER A 240 -1.66 -14.92 -6.78
N ILE A 241 -2.40 -14.45 -7.78
CA ILE A 241 -3.02 -15.29 -8.82
C ILE A 241 -1.93 -15.96 -9.64
N VAL A 242 -0.94 -15.19 -10.13
CA VAL A 242 0.17 -15.72 -10.93
C VAL A 242 0.92 -16.82 -10.18
N LYS A 243 1.19 -16.62 -8.89
CA LYS A 243 1.83 -17.63 -8.01
C LYS A 243 0.99 -18.89 -7.80
N SER A 244 -0.32 -18.84 -8.02
CA SER A 244 -1.22 -19.98 -7.82
C SER A 244 -1.26 -20.95 -9.00
N TYR A 245 -0.83 -20.52 -10.19
CA TYR A 245 -0.74 -21.42 -11.34
C TYR A 245 0.34 -22.48 -11.12
N LYS A 246 -0.02 -23.76 -11.30
CA LYS A 246 0.93 -24.87 -11.31
C LYS A 246 1.83 -24.72 -12.54
N THR A 247 3.00 -24.11 -12.36
CA THR A 247 4.04 -24.16 -13.39
C THR A 247 4.54 -25.60 -13.52
N ASN A 248 4.67 -26.11 -14.73
CA ASN A 248 5.17 -27.47 -14.99
C ASN A 248 6.65 -27.68 -14.61
N LYS A 249 7.31 -26.68 -13.98
CA LYS A 249 8.74 -26.65 -13.59
C LYS A 249 9.70 -27.05 -14.71
N LYS A 250 9.23 -27.19 -15.96
CA LYS A 250 10.06 -27.47 -17.12
C LYS A 250 10.69 -26.14 -17.51
N THR A 251 11.99 -26.02 -17.24
CA THR A 251 12.85 -25.15 -18.03
C THR A 251 12.67 -25.58 -19.49
N ALA A 252 11.98 -24.76 -20.27
CA ALA A 252 11.98 -24.92 -21.72
C ALA A 252 13.43 -24.70 -22.15
N LEU A 253 14.09 -25.77 -22.58
CA LEU A 253 15.18 -25.82 -23.58
C LEU A 253 15.70 -27.27 -23.62
N ARG A 254 15.13 -28.07 -24.52
CA ARG A 254 15.98 -28.99 -25.30
C ARG A 254 16.45 -28.14 -26.47
N ALA A 255 17.69 -27.67 -26.40
CA ALA A 255 18.38 -27.19 -27.59
C ALA A 255 18.65 -28.42 -28.45
N HIS A 256 18.07 -28.47 -29.64
CA HIS A 256 18.55 -29.36 -30.69
C HIS A 256 19.87 -28.76 -31.18
N SER A 257 20.94 -29.53 -30.97
CA SER A 257 22.28 -29.36 -31.54
C SER A 257 22.28 -29.45 -33.05
#